data_AF-A0A094JR19-F1
#
_entry.id   AF-A0A094JR19-F1
#
_cell.length_a   1.000
_cell.length_b   1.000
_cell.length_c   1.000
_cell.angle_alpha   90.00
_cell.angle_beta   90.00
_cell.angle_gamma   90.00
#
_symmetry.space_group_name_H-M   'P 1'
#
loop_
_entity.id
_entity.type
_entity.pdbx_description
1 polymer ?
#
loop_
_entity_poly.entity_id
_entity_poly.type
_entity_poly.pdbx_seq_one_letter_code
_entity_poly.pdbx_strand_id
1 'polypeptide(L)'
;MQIGSAVSAAIEGDTIFVDPGVYREQVIIEQNNITLKSSTFPSENPFENSVELIHALYTSDGVGGQGSATLSVTGDYFTMYNMNITNDAGQDAQAIALYTGGNN
;
A
#
# COMPACT_ATOMS: atom_id res chain seq x y z
N MET A 1 3.18 -0.57 15.23
CA MET A 1 4.13 -0.16 14.18
C MET A 1 3.31 0.40 13.03
N GLN A 2 3.77 1.44 12.35
CA GLN A 2 3.14 1.96 11.13
C GLN A 2 3.93 1.45 9.92
N ILE A 3 3.23 1.11 8.83
CA ILE A 3 3.85 0.63 7.59
C ILE A 3 4.69 1.76 6.98
N GLY A 4 4.17 3.00 6.97
CA GLY A 4 4.87 4.16 6.44
C GLY A 4 6.21 4.43 7.13
N SER A 5 6.30 4.21 8.44
CA SER A 5 7.56 4.33 9.17
C SER A 5 8.60 3.28 8.74
N ALA A 6 8.18 2.03 8.52
CA ALA A 6 9.07 0.98 8.02
C ALA A 6 9.53 1.27 6.59
N VAL A 7 8.63 1.72 5.72
CA VAL A 7 8.95 2.15 4.35
C VAL A 7 9.96 3.30 4.36
N SER A 8 9.76 4.32 5.21
CA SER A 8 10.66 5.48 5.28
C SER A 8 12.09 5.12 5.72
N ALA A 9 12.25 4.01 6.44
CA ALA A 9 13.53 3.51 6.91
C ALA A 9 14.17 2.49 5.96
N ALA A 10 13.39 1.97 5.01
CA ALA A 10 13.84 0.95 4.07
C ALA A 10 14.71 1.56 2.98
N ILE A 11 15.64 0.75 2.48
CA ILE A 11 16.48 1.04 1.33
C ILE A 11 16.16 0.08 0.18
N GLU A 12 16.71 0.36 -0.99
CA GLU A 12 16.47 -0.44 -2.18
C GLU A 12 16.78 -1.93 -1.96
N GLY A 13 15.81 -2.79 -2.30
CA GLY A 13 15.91 -4.25 -2.13
C GLY A 13 15.38 -4.78 -0.80
N ASP A 14 14.99 -3.92 0.13
CA ASP A 14 14.47 -4.36 1.42
C ASP A 14 13.12 -5.07 1.30
N THR A 15 12.94 -6.07 2.17
CA THR A 15 11.66 -6.72 2.41
C THR A 15 11.13 -6.33 3.78
N ILE A 16 9.96 -5.72 3.79
CA ILE A 16 9.24 -5.32 5.00
C ILE A 16 8.19 -6.40 5.29
N PHE A 17 8.35 -7.06 6.44
CA PHE A 17 7.34 -7.97 6.96
C PHE A 17 6.28 -7.18 7.74
N VAL A 18 5.02 -7.39 7.37
CA VAL A 18 3.87 -6.72 7.98
C VAL A 18 3.07 -7.74 8.78
N ASP A 19 2.96 -7.49 10.09
CA ASP A 19 2.18 -8.33 10.99
C ASP A 19 0.67 -8.21 10.70
N PRO A 20 -0.12 -9.28 10.93
CA PRO A 20 -1.57 -9.26 10.80
C PRO A 20 -2.23 -8.07 11.52
N GLY A 21 -3.13 -7.38 10.84
CA GLY A 21 -3.82 -6.22 11.41
C GLY A 21 -4.41 -5.26 10.38
N VAL A 22 -5.09 -4.23 10.90
CA VAL A 22 -5.66 -3.13 10.11
C VAL A 22 -4.84 -1.86 10.36
N TYR A 23 -4.22 -1.34 9.31
CA TYR A 23 -3.35 -0.17 9.33
C TYR A 23 -4.10 1.00 8.69
N ARG A 24 -4.41 2.02 9.49
CA ARG A 24 -5.19 3.20 9.09
C ARG A 24 -4.26 4.37 8.77
N GLU A 25 -3.64 4.32 7.60
CA GLU A 25 -2.64 5.30 7.16
C GLU A 25 -2.58 5.36 5.63
N GLN A 26 -2.04 6.45 5.09
CA GLN A 26 -1.61 6.50 3.70
C GLN A 26 -0.13 6.11 3.64
N VAL A 27 0.24 5.24 2.70
CA VAL A 27 1.63 4.83 2.48
C VAL A 27 2.11 5.28 1.11
N ILE A 28 3.27 5.93 1.08
CA ILE A 28 3.94 6.39 -0.14
C ILE A 28 5.28 5.67 -0.24
N ILE A 29 5.52 4.98 -1.36
CA ILE A 29 6.75 4.23 -1.63
C ILE A 29 7.43 4.85 -2.85
N GLU A 30 8.50 5.58 -2.58
CA GLU A 30 9.35 6.20 -3.61
C GLU A 30 10.64 5.41 -3.86
N GLN A 31 11.00 4.51 -2.94
CA GLN A 31 12.20 3.68 -3.05
C GLN A 31 11.98 2.56 -4.06
N ASN A 32 13.01 2.25 -4.84
CA ASN A 32 12.98 1.15 -5.78
C ASN A 32 13.09 -0.20 -5.06
N ASN A 33 12.58 -1.25 -5.69
CA ASN A 33 12.74 -2.65 -5.30
C ASN A 33 12.34 -2.93 -3.84
N ILE A 34 11.28 -2.29 -3.36
CA ILE A 34 10.71 -2.56 -2.05
C ILE A 34 9.73 -3.73 -2.15
N THR A 35 9.85 -4.68 -1.22
CA THR A 35 8.88 -5.77 -1.06
C THR A 35 8.08 -5.59 0.22
N LEU A 36 6.75 -5.48 0.11
CA LEU A 36 5.83 -5.65 1.25
C LEU A 36 5.33 -7.10 1.30
N LYS A 37 5.41 -7.73 2.48
CA LYS A 37 5.02 -9.14 2.63
C LYS A 37 4.34 -9.38 3.98
N SER A 38 3.19 -10.04 3.98
CA SER A 38 2.57 -10.50 5.22
C SER A 38 2.99 -11.92 5.60
N SER A 39 2.68 -12.32 6.84
CA SER A 39 2.95 -13.67 7.35
C SER A 39 2.14 -14.78 6.65
N THR A 40 1.15 -14.45 5.82
CA THR A 40 0.33 -15.45 5.11
C THR A 40 0.89 -15.82 3.74
N PHE A 41 1.99 -15.19 3.30
CA PHE A 41 2.80 -15.70 2.20
C PHE A 41 3.38 -17.10 2.53
N PRO A 42 3.39 -18.06 1.59
CA PRO A 42 3.09 -17.93 0.16
C PRO A 42 1.67 -18.38 -0.22
N SER A 43 0.66 -18.21 0.64
CA SER A 43 -0.71 -18.60 0.30
C SER A 43 -1.17 -17.94 -1.00
N GLU A 44 -1.80 -18.72 -1.87
CA GLU A 44 -2.41 -18.21 -3.10
C GLU A 44 -3.88 -17.81 -2.88
N ASN A 45 -4.40 -18.01 -1.67
CA ASN A 45 -5.77 -17.70 -1.31
C ASN A 45 -5.88 -16.25 -0.78
N PRO A 46 -6.49 -15.31 -1.52
CA PRO A 46 -6.60 -13.92 -1.07
C PRO A 46 -7.50 -13.76 0.17
N PHE A 47 -8.38 -14.73 0.47
CA PHE A 47 -9.18 -14.71 1.70
C PHE A 47 -8.35 -14.98 2.97
N GLU A 48 -7.10 -15.43 2.81
CA GLU A 48 -6.14 -15.60 3.91
C GLU A 48 -5.25 -14.37 4.10
N ASN A 49 -5.46 -13.29 3.33
CA ASN A 49 -4.79 -12.03 3.61
C ASN A 49 -5.20 -11.55 5.01
N SER A 50 -4.20 -11.35 5.86
CA SER A 50 -4.39 -11.00 7.27
C SER A 50 -4.03 -9.55 7.58
N VAL A 51 -3.64 -8.80 6.55
CA VAL A 51 -3.25 -7.40 6.62
C VAL A 51 -4.15 -6.57 5.71
N GLU A 52 -4.72 -5.51 6.27
CA GLU A 52 -5.52 -4.51 5.57
C GLU A 52 -4.85 -3.14 5.75
N LEU A 53 -4.40 -2.52 4.66
CA LEU A 53 -4.02 -1.11 4.65
C LEU A 53 -5.21 -0.30 4.12
N ILE A 54 -5.70 0.62 4.95
CA ILE A 54 -6.93 1.36 4.69
C ILE A 54 -6.74 2.85 4.92
N HIS A 55 -7.22 3.65 3.97
CA HIS A 55 -7.29 5.10 4.07
C HIS A 55 -8.57 5.61 3.39
N ALA A 56 -8.90 6.88 3.55
CA ALA A 56 -10.12 7.45 2.99
C ALA A 56 -9.83 8.86 2.47
N LEU A 57 -9.55 8.95 1.16
CA LEU A 57 -9.40 10.22 0.46
C LEU A 57 -10.05 10.14 -0.92
N TYR A 58 -10.77 11.20 -1.26
CA TYR A 58 -11.26 11.43 -2.60
C TYR A 58 -10.30 12.30 -3.39
N THR A 59 -10.25 12.12 -4.70
CA THR A 59 -9.60 13.07 -5.62
C THR A 59 -10.18 14.49 -5.51
N SER A 60 -11.46 14.62 -5.15
CA SER A 60 -12.16 15.89 -4.93
C SER A 60 -11.67 16.64 -3.69
N ASP A 61 -10.88 16.02 -2.82
CA ASP A 61 -10.20 16.68 -1.70
C ASP A 61 -8.98 17.52 -2.14
N GLY A 62 -8.76 17.64 -3.46
CA GLY A 62 -7.69 18.46 -4.05
C GLY A 62 -6.33 17.76 -4.12
N VAL A 63 -6.28 16.46 -3.83
CA VAL A 63 -5.04 15.64 -3.80
C VAL A 63 -4.73 14.96 -5.13
N GLY A 64 -5.67 14.99 -6.09
CA GLY A 64 -5.53 14.32 -7.39
C GLY A 64 -5.54 12.79 -7.26
N GLY A 65 -5.37 12.09 -8.40
CA GLY A 65 -5.41 10.62 -8.45
C GLY A 65 -4.38 9.97 -7.52
N GLN A 66 -3.09 10.27 -7.74
CA GLN A 66 -1.99 9.75 -6.92
C GLN A 66 -2.18 10.08 -5.43
N GLY A 67 -2.53 11.32 -5.10
CA GLY A 67 -2.69 11.74 -3.70
C GLY A 67 -3.92 11.14 -3.02
N SER A 68 -4.91 10.66 -3.78
CA SER A 68 -6.05 9.92 -3.23
C SER A 68 -5.74 8.45 -2.93
N ALA A 69 -4.59 7.93 -3.38
CA ALA A 69 -4.24 6.53 -3.22
C ALA A 69 -3.99 6.16 -1.75
N THR A 70 -4.59 5.08 -1.25
CA THR A 70 -4.22 4.50 0.05
C THR A 70 -2.76 4.03 0.06
N LEU A 71 -2.35 3.34 -1.02
CA LEU A 71 -0.96 2.99 -1.29
C LEU A 71 -0.53 3.64 -2.62
N SER A 72 0.46 4.52 -2.56
CA SER A 72 1.05 5.18 -3.72
C SER A 72 2.48 4.71 -3.94
N VAL A 73 2.77 4.11 -5.09
CA VAL A 73 4.06 3.52 -5.41
C VAL A 73 4.61 4.18 -6.67
N THR A 74 5.73 4.89 -6.55
CA THR A 74 6.45 5.47 -7.70
C THR A 74 7.82 4.86 -7.91
N GLY A 75 8.35 4.12 -6.93
CA GLY A 75 9.58 3.34 -7.10
C GLY A 75 9.40 2.19 -8.09
N ASP A 76 10.45 1.90 -8.85
CA ASP A 76 10.50 0.79 -9.79
C ASP A 76 10.58 -0.55 -9.02
N TYR A 77 10.16 -1.65 -9.65
CA TYR A 77 10.29 -3.03 -9.16
C TYR A 77 9.60 -3.31 -7.81
N PHE A 78 8.53 -2.57 -7.49
CA PHE A 78 7.74 -2.81 -6.28
C PHE A 78 7.05 -4.17 -6.31
N THR A 79 7.08 -4.87 -5.17
CA THR A 79 6.40 -6.15 -5.01
C THR A 79 5.57 -6.18 -3.74
N MET A 80 4.37 -6.76 -3.79
CA MET A 80 3.49 -6.93 -2.64
C MET A 80 2.93 -8.35 -2.57
N TYR A 81 2.93 -8.94 -1.38
CA TYR A 81 2.40 -10.29 -1.15
C TYR A 81 1.42 -10.33 0.02
N ASN A 82 0.26 -10.93 -0.23
CA ASN A 82 -0.72 -11.33 0.78
C ASN A 82 -1.24 -10.21 1.69
N MET A 83 -1.57 -9.07 1.07
CA MET A 83 -2.10 -7.88 1.74
C MET A 83 -3.29 -7.32 0.94
N ASN A 84 -4.23 -6.71 1.63
CA ASN A 84 -5.34 -5.98 1.05
C ASN A 84 -5.09 -4.47 1.15
N ILE A 85 -5.50 -3.74 0.11
CA ILE A 85 -5.43 -2.28 0.05
C ILE A 85 -6.83 -1.75 -0.22
N THR A 86 -7.35 -0.91 0.68
CA THR A 86 -8.70 -0.34 0.58
C THR A 86 -8.65 1.17 0.64
N ASN A 87 -9.41 1.83 -0.24
CA ASN A 87 -9.82 3.21 -0.03
C ASN A 87 -11.30 3.22 0.37
N ASP A 88 -11.58 3.70 1.58
CA ASP A 88 -12.89 3.68 2.23
C ASP A 88 -13.57 5.06 2.21
N ALA A 89 -13.17 5.94 1.28
CA ALA A 89 -13.76 7.27 1.15
C ALA A 89 -15.27 7.23 0.85
N GLY A 90 -15.72 6.22 0.09
CA GLY A 90 -17.11 6.05 -0.34
C GLY A 90 -17.27 6.16 -1.85
N GLN A 91 -18.46 6.56 -2.31
CA GLN A 91 -18.84 6.56 -3.74
C GLN A 91 -19.05 7.96 -4.33
N ASP A 92 -18.77 9.03 -3.58
CA ASP A 92 -19.12 10.39 -3.98
C ASP A 92 -18.18 10.96 -5.06
N ALA A 93 -16.94 10.45 -5.14
CA ALA A 93 -15.94 10.83 -6.13
C ALA A 93 -14.93 9.70 -6.37
N GLN A 94 -13.96 9.93 -7.27
CA GLN A 94 -12.87 8.96 -7.45
C GLN A 94 -12.05 8.85 -6.17
N ALA A 95 -11.77 7.62 -5.77
CA ALA A 95 -10.99 7.27 -4.60
C ALA A 95 -10.09 6.07 -4.97
N ILE A 96 -8.77 6.28 -5.03
CA ILE A 96 -7.84 5.24 -5.49
C ILE A 96 -7.38 4.40 -4.29
N ALA A 97 -7.43 3.07 -4.40
CA ALA A 97 -6.86 2.18 -3.39
C ALA A 97 -5.34 2.05 -3.59
N LEU A 98 -4.91 1.65 -4.79
CA LEU A 98 -3.52 1.46 -5.15
C LEU A 98 -3.18 2.26 -6.41
N TYR A 99 -2.14 3.08 -6.35
CA TYR A 99 -1.52 3.75 -7.48
C TYR A 99 -0.11 3.21 -7.69
N THR A 100 0.21 2.80 -8.93
CA THR A 100 1.56 2.35 -9.33
C THR A 100 2.03 3.15 -10.53
N GLY A 101 3.13 3.90 -10.37
CA GLY A 101 3.78 4.69 -11.41
C GLY A 101 5.19 4.23 -11.78
N GLY A 102 5.77 3.27 -11.03
CA GLY A 102 7.08 2.70 -11.31
C GLY A 102 7.06 1.62 -12.40
N ASN A 103 8.24 1.29 -12.92
CA ASN A 103 8.46 0.23 -13.91
C ASN A 103 8.64 -1.15 -13.24
N ASN A 104 8.62 -2.19 -14.07
CA ASN A 104 8.91 -3.57 -13.67
C ASN A 104 10.13 -4.12 -14.42
#